data_AF-A0A822GNI6-F1
#
_entry.id   AF-A0A822GNI6-F1
#
_cell.length_a   1.000
_cell.length_b   1.000
_cell.length_c   1.000
_cell.angle_alpha   90.00
_cell.angle_beta   90.00
_cell.angle_gamma   90.00
#
_symmetry.space_group_name_H-M   'P 1'
#
loop_
_entity.id
_entity.type
_entity.pdbx_description
1 polymer ?
#
loop_
_entity_poly.entity_id
_entity_poly.type
_entity_poly.pdbx_seq_one_letter_code
_entity_poly.pdbx_strand_id
1 'polypeptide(L)'
;CTTPNYCYVPRVIITPTQILPQPMRPMKENRVLRGGRFGSSFAFCRVLLRDEDFVTMSAETVEQCRERILDLIKQDLTIAQTDYEYLHCSNSQLRDRSFWFYKPNNGNTAETIRQWMGNFRHEYSVSSYVTRMALCFTGSIKTFTIQQLTEIEEIPDIKTTDGRYIFTDGIGKISEPMMRRVFEALDLNQTTGYLPCALQIRMAGIKGVLVKAPELGSREVIQVRRSQIKFECDHYDLEVIDYSKPCNLTLNRQVITLLSSLGVQDIAFLHIQNEARLRATMALLKCREAISLLDKVRFFEFEKISNSG
;
A
#
# COMPACT_ATOMS: atom_id res chain seq x y z
N CYS A 1 -12.66 18.40 5.22
CA CYS A 1 -13.29 17.20 4.64
C CYS A 1 -12.19 16.23 4.21
N THR A 2 -12.01 15.11 4.91
CA THR A 2 -11.14 14.02 4.48
C THR A 2 -11.89 13.15 3.47
N THR A 3 -11.25 12.83 2.35
CA THR A 3 -11.76 11.84 1.39
C THR A 3 -11.94 10.49 2.11
N PRO A 4 -13.03 9.74 1.89
CA PRO A 4 -13.23 8.44 2.53
C PRO A 4 -12.02 7.52 2.33
N ASN A 5 -11.58 6.84 3.39
CA ASN A 5 -10.40 5.97 3.41
C ASN A 5 -9.04 6.69 3.27
N TYR A 6 -8.99 8.01 3.45
CA TYR A 6 -7.75 8.77 3.54
C TYR A 6 -7.66 9.53 4.86
N CYS A 7 -6.46 9.57 5.43
CA CYS A 7 -6.17 10.34 6.61
C CYS A 7 -4.94 11.24 6.39
N TYR A 8 -4.88 12.33 7.15
CA TYR A 8 -3.69 13.18 7.22
C TYR A 8 -2.80 12.67 8.35
N VAL A 9 -1.54 12.47 8.03
CA VAL A 9 -0.54 12.00 8.99
C VAL A 9 0.55 13.07 9.16
N PRO A 10 0.89 13.45 10.40
CA PRO A 10 2.08 14.22 10.73
C PRO A 10 3.34 13.67 10.05
N ARG A 11 4.16 14.58 9.54
CA ARG A 11 5.41 14.23 8.87
C ARG A 11 6.52 15.12 9.40
N VAL A 12 7.67 14.53 9.68
CA VAL A 12 8.87 15.23 10.13
C VAL A 12 10.05 14.79 9.29
N ILE A 13 10.87 15.75 8.89
CA ILE A 13 12.19 15.47 8.32
C ILE A 13 13.20 15.69 9.43
N ILE A 14 14.08 14.73 9.62
CA ILE A 14 15.25 14.84 10.49
C ILE A 14 16.47 14.88 9.59
N THR A 15 17.25 15.95 9.71
CA THR A 15 18.59 16.07 9.16
C THR A 15 19.61 15.87 10.28
N PRO A 16 20.92 15.72 9.98
CA PRO A 16 21.93 15.63 11.02
C PRO A 16 21.88 16.77 12.05
N THR A 17 21.50 17.98 11.63
CA THR A 17 21.49 19.17 12.49
C THR A 17 20.10 19.66 12.88
N GLN A 18 19.02 19.28 12.19
CA GLN A 18 17.69 19.88 12.38
C GLN A 18 16.55 18.85 12.44
N ILE A 19 15.48 19.25 13.14
CA ILE A 19 14.18 18.58 13.12
C ILE A 19 13.18 19.55 12.49
N LEU A 20 12.59 19.15 11.36
CA LEU A 20 11.79 20.01 10.51
C LEU A 20 10.38 19.42 10.33
N PRO A 21 9.38 19.93 11.07
CA PRO A 21 7.98 19.60 10.83
C PRO A 21 7.57 19.94 9.40
N GLN A 22 6.88 19.02 8.74
CA GLN A 22 6.44 19.17 7.36
C GLN A 22 4.91 19.31 7.27
N PRO A 23 4.39 19.96 6.22
CA PRO A 23 2.97 19.91 5.92
C PRO A 23 2.47 18.47 5.82
N MET A 24 1.32 18.21 6.44
CA MET A 24 0.68 16.91 6.38
C MET A 24 0.23 16.60 4.95
N ARG A 25 0.37 15.34 4.56
CA ARG A 25 -0.10 14.85 3.25
C ARG A 25 -1.20 13.81 3.45
N PRO A 26 -2.21 13.78 2.56
CA PRO A 26 -3.21 12.74 2.61
C PRO A 26 -2.56 11.40 2.26
N MET A 27 -2.91 10.36 2.99
CA MET A 27 -2.49 8.99 2.74
C MET A 27 -3.68 8.07 2.85
N LYS A 28 -3.72 7.04 2.00
CA LYS A 28 -4.72 5.98 2.13
C LYS A 28 -4.55 5.31 3.49
N GLU A 29 -5.65 5.14 4.20
CA GLU A 29 -5.66 4.44 5.48
C GLU A 29 -5.18 3.01 5.31
N ASN A 30 -4.63 2.46 6.39
CA ASN A 30 -4.20 1.08 6.48
C ASN A 30 -4.80 0.46 7.75
N ARG A 31 -4.53 -0.83 7.97
CA ARG A 31 -5.07 -1.58 9.09
C ARG A 31 -4.85 -0.92 10.45
N VAL A 32 -3.68 -0.34 10.65
CA VAL A 32 -3.25 0.24 11.94
C VAL A 32 -3.86 1.62 12.15
N LEU A 33 -3.93 2.43 11.10
CA LEU A 33 -4.44 3.81 11.17
C LEU A 33 -5.97 3.90 11.20
N ARG A 34 -6.66 2.83 10.81
CA ARG A 34 -8.12 2.82 10.59
C ARG A 34 -8.91 2.77 11.91
N GLY A 35 -10.05 3.46 11.93
CA GLY A 35 -11.11 3.25 12.92
C GLY A 35 -10.80 3.74 14.33
N GLY A 36 -9.74 4.54 14.50
CA GLY A 36 -9.46 5.21 15.78
C GLY A 36 -8.99 4.29 16.92
N ARG A 37 -8.74 3.00 16.65
CA ARG A 37 -8.39 1.98 17.67
C ARG A 37 -7.19 2.40 18.52
N PHE A 38 -6.20 3.01 17.89
CA PHE A 38 -4.96 3.48 18.53
C PHE A 38 -4.91 5.01 18.59
N GLY A 39 -6.08 5.65 18.60
CA GLY A 39 -6.22 7.10 18.49
C GLY A 39 -6.38 7.60 17.06
N SER A 40 -6.44 8.92 16.93
CA SER A 40 -6.53 9.58 15.63
C SER A 40 -5.26 9.38 14.81
N SER A 41 -5.32 9.67 13.50
CA SER A 41 -4.15 9.61 12.63
C SER A 41 -3.02 10.55 13.07
N PHE A 42 -3.31 11.56 13.89
CA PHE A 42 -2.32 12.45 14.51
C PHE A 42 -1.50 11.81 15.64
N ALA A 43 -1.93 10.66 16.17
CA ALA A 43 -1.11 9.87 17.08
C ALA A 43 0.08 9.21 16.36
N PHE A 44 0.06 9.17 15.02
CA PHE A 44 1.12 8.59 14.22
C PHE A 44 1.97 9.69 13.58
N CYS A 45 3.26 9.44 13.41
CA CYS A 45 4.17 10.37 12.74
C CYS A 45 5.04 9.61 11.74
N ARG A 46 5.18 10.15 10.53
CA ARG A 46 6.13 9.64 9.55
C ARG A 46 7.40 10.47 9.59
N VAL A 47 8.49 9.85 10.05
CA VAL A 47 9.81 10.47 10.17
C VAL A 47 10.64 10.08 8.95
N LEU A 48 11.29 11.04 8.32
CA LEU A 48 12.19 10.80 7.19
C LEU A 48 13.57 11.33 7.52
N LEU A 49 14.60 10.50 7.33
CA LEU A 49 15.98 10.91 7.45
C LEU A 49 16.46 11.46 6.11
N ARG A 50 16.93 12.71 6.10
CA ARG A 50 17.40 13.40 4.91
C ARG A 50 18.71 14.11 5.20
N ASP A 51 19.46 14.40 4.16
CA ASP A 51 20.61 15.29 4.26
C ASP A 51 20.12 16.74 4.39
N GLU A 52 21.03 17.68 4.64
CA GLU A 52 20.67 19.11 4.82
C GLU A 52 20.06 19.75 3.56
N ASP A 53 20.29 19.16 2.39
CA ASP A 53 19.67 19.54 1.11
C ASP A 53 18.32 18.84 0.84
N PHE A 54 17.81 18.10 1.83
CA PHE A 54 16.58 17.29 1.79
C PHE A 54 16.62 16.08 0.86
N VAL A 55 17.78 15.70 0.33
CA VAL A 55 17.97 14.49 -0.46
C VAL A 55 18.08 13.28 0.47
N THR A 56 17.78 12.09 -0.05
CA THR A 56 18.01 10.85 0.68
C THR A 56 19.50 10.72 0.97
N MET A 57 19.85 10.68 2.25
CA MET A 57 21.23 10.55 2.70
C MET A 57 21.94 9.36 2.04
N SER A 58 23.25 9.46 1.85
CA SER A 58 24.07 8.35 1.36
C SER A 58 24.31 7.31 2.46
N ALA A 59 24.73 6.08 2.12
CA ALA A 59 25.06 5.07 3.13
C ALA A 59 26.19 5.55 4.06
N GLU A 60 27.18 6.21 3.48
CA GLU A 60 28.32 6.80 4.20
C GLU A 60 27.87 7.87 5.18
N THR A 61 27.03 8.82 4.75
CA THR A 61 26.52 9.89 5.63
C THR A 61 25.73 9.32 6.81
N VAL A 62 24.94 8.25 6.59
CA VAL A 62 24.21 7.60 7.70
C VAL A 62 25.15 6.93 8.68
N GLU A 63 26.25 6.34 8.23
CA GLU A 63 27.22 5.72 9.14
C GLU A 63 27.97 6.80 9.94
N GLN A 64 28.37 7.89 9.30
CA GLN A 64 29.01 9.03 9.96
C GLN A 64 28.10 9.68 11.02
N CYS A 65 26.80 9.77 10.73
CA CYS A 65 25.81 10.34 11.65
C CYS A 65 25.10 9.27 12.50
N ARG A 66 25.59 8.03 12.53
CA ARG A 66 24.86 6.89 13.08
C ARG A 66 24.49 7.08 14.54
N GLU A 67 25.44 7.47 15.39
CA GLU A 67 25.19 7.69 16.82
C GLU A 67 24.14 8.77 17.02
N ARG A 68 24.29 9.90 16.33
CA ARG A 68 23.34 11.01 16.38
C ARG A 68 21.93 10.60 15.95
N ILE A 69 21.81 9.84 14.85
CA ILE A 69 20.53 9.32 14.36
C ILE A 69 19.94 8.33 15.36
N LEU A 70 20.75 7.46 15.95
CA LEU A 70 20.29 6.51 16.95
C LEU A 70 19.82 7.23 18.21
N ASP A 71 20.52 8.28 18.66
CA ASP A 71 20.09 9.08 19.80
C ASP A 71 18.74 9.76 19.53
N LEU A 72 18.58 10.35 18.34
CA LEU A 72 17.33 10.98 17.90
C LEU A 72 16.14 9.99 17.79
N ILE A 73 16.43 8.72 17.55
CA ILE A 73 15.40 7.67 17.37
C ILE A 73 15.12 6.91 18.68
N LYS A 74 16.14 6.69 19.51
CA LYS A 74 16.06 5.85 20.72
C LYS A 74 15.70 6.61 21.99
N GLN A 75 16.02 7.90 22.10
CA GLN A 75 15.75 8.69 23.31
C GLN A 75 14.41 9.43 23.22
N ASP A 76 13.36 8.72 22.80
CA ASP A 76 11.99 9.23 22.61
C ASP A 76 11.96 10.53 21.80
N LEU A 77 11.79 10.39 20.48
CA LEU A 77 11.75 11.52 19.57
C LEU A 77 10.69 12.54 20.00
N THR A 78 11.10 13.60 20.72
CA THR A 78 10.19 14.67 21.16
C THR A 78 10.02 15.70 20.05
N ILE A 79 8.81 15.79 19.51
CA ILE A 79 8.43 16.82 18.53
C ILE A 79 7.37 17.70 19.17
N ALA A 80 7.63 19.00 19.31
CA ALA A 80 6.68 19.97 19.88
C ALA A 80 6.06 19.49 21.22
N GLN A 81 6.91 19.10 22.18
CA GLN A 81 6.51 18.59 23.51
C GLN A 81 5.68 17.30 23.48
N THR A 82 5.73 16.55 22.38
CA THR A 82 5.13 15.24 22.26
C THR A 82 6.19 14.20 22.03
N ASP A 83 6.24 13.20 22.90
CA ASP A 83 7.15 12.07 22.80
C ASP A 83 6.59 11.01 21.87
N TYR A 84 7.47 10.48 21.03
CA TYR A 84 7.14 9.45 20.05
C TYR A 84 8.04 8.23 20.20
N GLU A 85 7.41 7.06 20.19
CA GLU A 85 8.08 5.77 20.20
C GLU A 85 8.25 5.23 18.77
N TYR A 86 9.37 4.57 18.49
CA TYR A 86 9.55 3.87 17.23
C TYR A 86 8.51 2.74 17.09
N LEU A 87 7.75 2.77 16.00
CA LEU A 87 6.70 1.81 15.71
C LEU A 87 7.17 0.75 14.70
N HIS A 88 7.53 1.16 13.48
CA HIS A 88 7.74 0.25 12.36
C HIS A 88 8.41 0.93 11.15
N CYS A 89 9.00 0.15 10.23
CA CYS A 89 9.29 0.57 8.86
C CYS A 89 9.19 -0.62 7.90
N SER A 90 8.74 -0.43 6.67
CA SER A 90 8.80 -1.48 5.64
C SER A 90 10.15 -1.48 4.89
N ASN A 91 10.45 -2.52 4.11
CA ASN A 91 11.65 -2.54 3.26
C ASN A 91 11.71 -1.37 2.26
N SER A 92 10.56 -0.94 1.72
CA SER A 92 10.54 0.24 0.83
C SER A 92 10.79 1.52 1.61
N GLN A 93 10.26 1.61 2.82
CA GLN A 93 10.49 2.74 3.71
C GLN A 93 11.94 2.80 4.18
N LEU A 94 12.59 1.66 4.48
CA LEU A 94 14.01 1.59 4.79
C LEU A 94 14.88 2.13 3.65
N ARG A 95 14.59 1.77 2.39
CA ARG A 95 15.29 2.32 1.22
C ARG A 95 15.09 3.82 1.07
N ASP A 96 13.88 4.30 1.38
CA ASP A 96 13.54 5.73 1.40
C ASP A 96 13.93 6.42 2.73
N ARG A 97 14.60 5.71 3.65
CA ARG A 97 14.96 6.17 5.01
C ARG A 97 13.81 6.83 5.75
N SER A 98 12.66 6.17 5.76
CA SER A 98 11.46 6.60 6.45
C SER A 98 10.98 5.58 7.47
N PHE A 99 10.38 6.07 8.54
CA PHE A 99 10.01 5.29 9.70
C PHE A 99 8.68 5.77 10.26
N TRP A 100 7.92 4.85 10.83
CA TRP A 100 6.71 5.14 11.59
C TRP A 100 7.05 5.28 13.06
N PHE A 101 6.52 6.34 13.64
CA PHE A 101 6.57 6.65 15.05
C PHE A 101 5.16 6.81 15.58
N TYR A 102 4.97 6.54 16.87
CA TYR A 102 3.68 6.58 17.54
C TYR A 102 3.76 7.34 18.85
N LYS A 103 2.84 8.27 19.06
CA LYS A 103 2.61 8.93 20.34
C LYS A 103 1.74 8.00 21.19
N PRO A 104 2.22 7.48 22.33
CA PRO A 104 1.41 6.70 23.24
C PRO A 104 0.08 7.38 23.55
N ASN A 105 -1.02 6.63 23.46
CA ASN A 105 -2.35 7.20 23.56
C ASN A 105 -3.34 6.21 24.19
N ASN A 106 -4.08 6.66 25.22
CA ASN A 106 -5.09 5.88 25.91
C ASN A 106 -4.60 4.48 26.35
N GLY A 107 -3.37 4.41 26.89
CA GLY A 107 -2.75 3.15 27.33
C GLY A 107 -2.18 2.27 26.20
N ASN A 108 -2.30 2.69 24.94
CA ASN A 108 -1.59 2.03 23.83
C ASN A 108 -0.18 2.60 23.70
N THR A 109 0.77 1.72 23.40
CA THR A 109 2.16 2.04 23.09
C THR A 109 2.52 1.46 21.73
N ALA A 110 3.70 1.77 21.20
CA ALA A 110 4.16 1.14 19.97
C ALA A 110 4.25 -0.39 20.14
N GLU A 111 4.58 -0.88 21.33
CA GLU A 111 4.65 -2.31 21.63
C GLU A 111 3.27 -2.98 21.62
N THR A 112 2.24 -2.38 22.25
CA THR A 112 0.89 -2.96 22.21
C THR A 112 0.33 -3.00 20.80
N ILE A 113 0.65 -2.00 19.97
CA ILE A 113 0.29 -1.99 18.55
C ILE A 113 0.99 -3.15 17.80
N ARG A 114 2.29 -3.37 18.02
CA ARG A 114 3.04 -4.48 17.39
C ARG A 114 2.46 -5.84 17.77
N GLN A 115 2.09 -6.03 19.03
CA GLN A 115 1.47 -7.26 19.51
C GLN A 115 0.09 -7.50 18.86
N TRP A 116 -0.68 -6.43 18.65
CA TRP A 116 -1.99 -6.53 17.98
C TRP A 116 -1.90 -6.85 16.48
N MET A 117 -0.80 -6.51 15.80
CA MET A 117 -0.66 -6.74 14.36
C MET A 117 -0.70 -8.22 13.98
N GLY A 118 -0.29 -9.11 14.87
CA GLY A 118 -0.28 -10.56 14.65
C GLY A 118 0.85 -11.25 15.41
N ASN A 119 0.90 -12.58 15.27
CA ASN A 119 1.94 -13.41 15.87
C ASN A 119 3.12 -13.56 14.90
N PHE A 120 4.25 -12.92 15.23
CA PHE A 120 5.49 -12.98 14.47
C PHE A 120 6.58 -13.84 15.13
N ARG A 121 6.24 -14.65 16.14
CA ARG A 121 7.23 -15.44 16.91
C ARG A 121 8.04 -16.42 16.07
N HIS A 122 7.51 -16.83 14.92
CA HIS A 122 8.17 -17.74 13.98
C HIS A 122 9.04 -17.04 12.92
N GLU A 123 9.16 -15.71 12.99
CA GLU A 123 9.99 -14.93 12.07
C GLU A 123 11.38 -14.70 12.67
N TYR A 124 12.32 -15.62 12.39
CA TYR A 124 13.66 -15.62 12.99
C TYR A 124 14.62 -14.57 12.43
N SER A 125 14.33 -14.00 11.26
CA SER A 125 15.16 -12.95 10.66
C SER A 125 14.51 -11.60 10.81
N VAL A 126 15.31 -10.58 11.14
CA VAL A 126 14.84 -9.18 11.27
C VAL A 126 14.17 -8.72 9.98
N SER A 127 14.74 -9.06 8.82
CA SER A 127 14.16 -8.69 7.53
C SER A 127 12.77 -9.30 7.31
N SER A 128 12.58 -10.58 7.64
CA SER A 128 11.27 -11.22 7.49
C SER A 128 10.27 -10.68 8.50
N TYR A 129 10.66 -10.53 9.77
CA TYR A 129 9.84 -9.94 10.83
C TYR A 129 9.29 -8.56 10.42
N VAL A 130 10.19 -7.67 9.99
CA VAL A 130 9.83 -6.33 9.48
C VAL A 130 8.93 -6.42 8.24
N THR A 131 9.21 -7.35 7.33
CA THR A 131 8.38 -7.56 6.12
C THR A 131 6.95 -8.00 6.46
N ARG A 132 6.76 -8.83 7.50
CA ARG A 132 5.43 -9.28 7.94
C ARG A 132 4.63 -8.17 8.59
N MET A 133 5.24 -7.41 9.50
CA MET A 133 4.60 -6.25 10.11
C MET A 133 4.16 -5.21 9.07
N ALA A 134 4.98 -4.99 8.03
CA ALA A 134 4.69 -4.03 6.97
C ALA A 134 3.39 -4.33 6.21
N LEU A 135 2.89 -5.57 6.27
CA LEU A 135 1.62 -5.92 5.65
C LEU A 135 0.44 -5.16 6.26
N CYS A 136 0.50 -4.81 7.55
CA CYS A 136 -0.52 -4.03 8.25
C CYS A 136 -0.52 -2.53 7.87
N PHE A 137 0.58 -2.03 7.29
CA PHE A 137 0.72 -0.62 6.88
C PHE A 137 0.42 -0.38 5.40
N THR A 138 0.05 -1.42 4.65
CA THR A 138 -0.34 -1.27 3.24
C THR A 138 -1.68 -0.53 3.15
N GLY A 139 -1.73 0.54 2.35
CA GLY A 139 -2.96 1.31 2.14
C GLY A 139 -4.09 0.44 1.56
N SER A 140 -5.16 0.27 2.31
CA SER A 140 -6.24 -0.68 2.02
C SER A 140 -7.59 -0.15 2.49
N ILE A 141 -8.67 -0.64 1.88
CA ILE A 141 -10.05 -0.33 2.29
C ILE A 141 -10.60 -1.57 2.98
N LYS A 142 -11.06 -1.45 4.22
CA LYS A 142 -11.74 -2.54 4.92
C LYS A 142 -13.12 -2.73 4.31
N THR A 143 -13.47 -3.95 3.93
CA THR A 143 -14.78 -4.25 3.34
C THR A 143 -15.73 -4.80 4.40
N PHE A 144 -15.43 -5.98 4.93
CA PHE A 144 -16.22 -6.60 5.99
C PHE A 144 -15.33 -7.49 6.86
N THR A 145 -15.83 -7.76 8.06
CA THR A 145 -15.22 -8.71 8.99
C THR A 145 -15.83 -10.08 8.74
N ILE A 146 -14.99 -11.11 8.64
CA ILE A 146 -15.41 -12.50 8.57
C ILE A 146 -15.81 -12.94 9.97
N GLN A 147 -17.07 -13.33 10.14
CA GLN A 147 -17.64 -13.61 11.46
C GLN A 147 -17.46 -15.07 11.85
N GLN A 148 -17.51 -15.98 10.88
CA GLN A 148 -17.41 -17.41 11.11
C GLN A 148 -16.18 -17.97 10.41
N LEU A 149 -15.36 -18.75 11.13
CA LEU A 149 -14.21 -19.46 10.56
C LEU A 149 -14.63 -20.40 9.41
N THR A 150 -15.88 -20.86 9.39
CA THR A 150 -16.47 -21.66 8.30
C THR A 150 -16.56 -20.92 6.97
N GLU A 151 -16.44 -19.58 6.95
CA GLU A 151 -16.36 -18.78 5.73
C GLU A 151 -14.96 -18.83 5.09
N ILE A 152 -13.95 -19.38 5.77
CA ILE A 152 -12.59 -19.53 5.26
C ILE A 152 -12.23 -21.02 5.16
N GLU A 153 -11.86 -21.46 3.97
CA GLU A 153 -11.38 -22.83 3.74
C GLU A 153 -9.92 -22.81 3.28
N GLU A 154 -9.05 -23.60 3.90
CA GLU A 154 -7.72 -23.82 3.36
C GLU A 154 -7.74 -24.93 2.29
N ILE A 155 -7.22 -24.62 1.10
CA ILE A 155 -7.11 -25.54 -0.03
C ILE A 155 -5.64 -25.71 -0.46
N PRO A 156 -5.22 -26.91 -0.89
CA PRO A 156 -3.83 -27.20 -1.20
C PRO A 156 -3.36 -26.51 -2.48
N ASP A 157 -2.23 -25.81 -2.42
CA ASP A 157 -1.56 -25.23 -3.58
C ASP A 157 -1.43 -26.22 -4.75
N ILE A 158 -1.66 -25.75 -5.98
CA ILE A 158 -1.43 -26.53 -7.19
C ILE A 158 0.05 -26.45 -7.51
N LYS A 159 0.70 -27.60 -7.60
CA LYS A 159 2.16 -27.72 -7.77
C LYS A 159 2.50 -28.67 -8.92
N THR A 160 3.73 -28.60 -9.41
CA THR A 160 4.29 -29.66 -10.26
C THR A 160 4.32 -31.00 -9.51
N THR A 161 4.36 -32.11 -10.24
CA THR A 161 4.40 -33.46 -9.66
C THR A 161 5.59 -33.68 -8.74
N ASP A 162 6.71 -33.02 -9.01
CA ASP A 162 7.93 -33.02 -8.19
C ASP A 162 7.93 -31.97 -7.06
N GLY A 163 6.87 -31.17 -6.95
CA GLY A 163 6.72 -30.13 -5.93
C GLY A 163 7.64 -28.90 -6.08
N ARG A 164 8.47 -28.82 -7.13
CA ARG A 164 9.44 -27.73 -7.31
C ARG A 164 8.81 -26.38 -7.62
N TYR A 165 7.66 -26.37 -8.29
CA TYR A 165 6.99 -25.14 -8.70
C TYR A 165 5.55 -25.10 -8.20
N ILE A 166 5.14 -23.93 -7.69
CA ILE A 166 3.79 -23.67 -7.22
C ILE A 166 3.08 -22.77 -8.22
N PHE A 167 2.08 -23.31 -8.93
CA PHE A 167 1.33 -22.57 -9.95
C PHE A 167 0.35 -21.54 -9.35
N THR A 168 -0.08 -21.76 -8.11
CA THR A 168 -1.07 -20.91 -7.42
C THR A 168 -0.46 -20.08 -6.30
N ASP A 169 0.84 -19.78 -6.35
CA ASP A 169 1.51 -19.02 -5.29
C ASP A 169 0.83 -17.66 -5.09
N GLY A 170 0.24 -17.47 -3.92
CA GLY A 170 -0.43 -16.23 -3.58
C GLY A 170 -1.86 -16.09 -4.13
N ILE A 171 -2.45 -17.13 -4.73
CA ILE A 171 -3.77 -17.06 -5.37
C ILE A 171 -4.79 -17.98 -4.67
N GLY A 172 -5.83 -17.37 -4.13
CA GLY A 172 -6.99 -18.04 -3.54
C GLY A 172 -8.26 -17.83 -4.38
N LYS A 173 -9.37 -18.36 -3.90
CA LYS A 173 -10.68 -18.27 -4.55
C LYS A 173 -11.68 -17.55 -3.65
N ILE A 174 -12.64 -16.87 -4.25
CA ILE A 174 -13.75 -16.23 -3.55
C ILE A 174 -15.05 -16.54 -4.28
N SER A 175 -16.10 -16.85 -3.52
CA SER A 175 -17.41 -17.10 -4.09
C SER A 175 -18.07 -15.81 -4.60
N GLU A 176 -19.05 -15.94 -5.49
CA GLU A 176 -19.74 -14.77 -6.02
C GLU A 176 -20.49 -13.96 -4.94
N PRO A 177 -21.23 -14.56 -3.98
CA PRO A 177 -21.85 -13.81 -2.90
C PRO A 177 -20.84 -12.98 -2.08
N MET A 178 -19.68 -13.56 -1.75
CA MET A 178 -18.61 -12.85 -1.03
C MET A 178 -18.00 -11.71 -1.86
N MET A 179 -17.83 -11.91 -3.17
CA MET A 179 -17.38 -10.86 -4.08
C MET A 179 -18.39 -9.70 -4.16
N ARG A 180 -19.69 -9.98 -4.12
CA ARG A 180 -20.74 -8.95 -4.12
C ARG A 180 -20.73 -8.11 -2.85
N ARG A 181 -20.52 -8.74 -1.68
CA ARG A 181 -20.32 -8.02 -0.42
C ARG A 181 -19.12 -7.06 -0.49
N VAL A 182 -18.02 -7.49 -1.11
CA VAL A 182 -16.86 -6.59 -1.36
C VAL A 182 -17.25 -5.43 -2.27
N PHE A 183 -17.95 -5.73 -3.36
CA PHE A 183 -18.36 -4.76 -4.37
C PHE A 183 -19.29 -3.67 -3.81
N GLU A 184 -20.23 -4.05 -2.95
CA GLU A 184 -21.10 -3.13 -2.21
C GLU A 184 -20.31 -2.30 -1.19
N ALA A 185 -19.45 -2.94 -0.39
CA ALA A 185 -18.64 -2.24 0.61
C ALA A 185 -17.66 -1.22 0.02
N LEU A 186 -17.20 -1.45 -1.22
CA LEU A 186 -16.32 -0.55 -1.96
C LEU A 186 -17.07 0.49 -2.82
N ASP A 187 -18.41 0.48 -2.80
CA ASP A 187 -19.27 1.36 -3.61
C ASP A 187 -18.89 1.36 -5.11
N LEU A 188 -18.55 0.18 -5.62
CA LEU A 188 -18.08 0.01 -7.00
C LEU A 188 -19.21 0.13 -8.03
N ASN A 189 -20.47 0.07 -7.59
CA ASN A 189 -21.63 0.39 -8.41
C ASN A 189 -21.53 1.81 -8.98
N GLN A 190 -21.23 2.79 -8.13
CA GLN A 190 -21.11 4.19 -8.55
C GLN A 190 -19.83 4.44 -9.34
N THR A 191 -18.76 3.71 -9.02
CA THR A 191 -17.42 3.97 -9.58
C THR A 191 -17.20 3.29 -10.94
N THR A 192 -17.61 2.03 -11.08
CA THR A 192 -17.25 1.18 -12.22
C THR A 192 -18.43 0.48 -12.87
N GLY A 193 -19.50 0.20 -12.12
CA GLY A 193 -20.70 -0.47 -12.63
C GLY A 193 -20.53 -1.96 -12.96
N TYR A 194 -19.40 -2.61 -12.64
CA TYR A 194 -19.22 -4.05 -12.87
C TYR A 194 -18.55 -4.77 -11.70
N LEU A 195 -18.94 -6.02 -11.50
CA LEU A 195 -18.37 -6.90 -10.48
C LEU A 195 -16.93 -7.32 -10.88
N PRO A 196 -15.90 -7.06 -10.06
CA PRO A 196 -14.54 -7.49 -10.37
C PRO A 196 -14.40 -9.02 -10.38
N CYS A 197 -13.45 -9.53 -11.16
CA CYS A 197 -13.11 -10.96 -11.20
C CYS A 197 -11.94 -11.33 -10.30
N ALA A 198 -11.12 -10.37 -9.89
CA ALA A 198 -10.04 -10.58 -8.95
C ALA A 198 -9.86 -9.41 -7.98
N LEU A 199 -9.41 -9.72 -6.78
CA LEU A 199 -9.13 -8.77 -5.71
C LEU A 199 -7.71 -8.97 -5.20
N GLN A 200 -6.93 -7.90 -5.10
CA GLN A 200 -5.69 -7.92 -4.34
C GLN A 200 -6.01 -7.58 -2.88
N ILE A 201 -5.71 -8.49 -1.97
CA ILE A 201 -6.19 -8.43 -0.60
C ILE A 201 -5.08 -8.47 0.46
N ARG A 202 -5.44 -7.94 1.62
CA ARG A 202 -4.86 -8.26 2.93
C ARG A 202 -5.98 -8.73 3.83
N MET A 203 -5.80 -9.86 4.48
CA MET A 203 -6.80 -10.37 5.42
C MET A 203 -6.07 -11.04 6.56
N ALA A 204 -6.11 -10.49 7.77
CA ALA A 204 -5.29 -11.02 8.87
C ALA A 204 -3.80 -11.13 8.43
N GLY A 205 -3.14 -12.25 8.68
CA GLY A 205 -1.81 -12.56 8.13
C GLY A 205 -1.79 -13.14 6.70
N ILE A 206 -2.90 -13.09 5.97
CA ILE A 206 -3.05 -13.60 4.60
C ILE A 206 -2.79 -12.47 3.60
N LYS A 207 -1.95 -12.77 2.61
CA LYS A 207 -1.58 -11.90 1.49
C LYS A 207 -1.82 -12.62 0.18
N GLY A 208 -2.46 -11.94 -0.77
CA GLY A 208 -2.46 -12.43 -2.13
C GLY A 208 -3.54 -11.82 -2.99
N VAL A 209 -3.96 -12.61 -3.97
CA VAL A 209 -5.08 -12.34 -4.85
C VAL A 209 -6.18 -13.36 -4.57
N LEU A 210 -7.43 -12.92 -4.55
CA LEU A 210 -8.60 -13.79 -4.59
C LEU A 210 -9.25 -13.65 -5.97
N VAL A 211 -9.51 -14.77 -6.63
CA VAL A 211 -10.17 -14.83 -7.93
C VAL A 211 -11.59 -15.38 -7.76
N LYS A 212 -12.56 -14.77 -8.43
CA LYS A 212 -13.95 -15.25 -8.43
C LYS A 212 -13.99 -16.66 -9.03
N ALA A 213 -14.53 -17.61 -8.28
CA ALA A 213 -14.58 -19.02 -8.68
C ALA A 213 -16.04 -19.48 -8.83
N PRO A 214 -16.56 -19.65 -10.06
CA PRO A 214 -17.93 -20.07 -10.31
C PRO A 214 -18.30 -21.41 -9.68
N GLU A 215 -17.33 -22.33 -9.55
CA GLU A 215 -17.51 -23.65 -8.94
C GLU A 215 -17.88 -23.61 -7.45
N LEU A 216 -17.70 -22.48 -6.78
CA LEU A 216 -18.14 -22.27 -5.39
C LEU A 216 -19.65 -22.03 -5.27
N GLY A 217 -20.33 -21.78 -6.40
CA GLY A 217 -21.78 -21.60 -6.44
C GLY A 217 -22.28 -20.49 -5.51
N SER A 218 -23.36 -20.79 -4.77
CA SER A 218 -24.00 -19.89 -3.82
C SER A 218 -23.39 -19.92 -2.41
N ARG A 219 -22.29 -20.64 -2.21
CA ARG A 219 -21.64 -20.72 -0.90
C ARG A 219 -21.07 -19.36 -0.52
N GLU A 220 -21.11 -19.02 0.76
CA GLU A 220 -20.46 -17.82 1.31
C GLU A 220 -19.07 -18.21 1.83
N VAL A 221 -18.08 -18.27 0.92
CA VAL A 221 -16.77 -18.83 1.25
C VAL A 221 -15.61 -18.15 0.51
N ILE A 222 -14.49 -18.01 1.21
CA ILE A 222 -13.18 -17.66 0.67
C ILE A 222 -12.26 -18.86 0.86
N GLN A 223 -11.67 -19.34 -0.23
CA GLN A 223 -10.69 -20.42 -0.15
C GLN A 223 -9.28 -19.85 -0.25
N VAL A 224 -8.48 -20.05 0.78
CA VAL A 224 -7.10 -19.57 0.88
C VAL A 224 -6.11 -20.72 0.74
N ARG A 225 -4.87 -20.41 0.38
CA ARG A 225 -3.80 -21.40 0.24
C ARG A 225 -2.69 -21.18 1.25
N ARG A 226 -1.94 -22.24 1.56
CA ARG A 226 -0.76 -22.14 2.43
C ARG A 226 0.22 -21.08 1.95
N SER A 227 0.44 -20.97 0.63
CA SER A 227 1.27 -19.93 0.03
C SER A 227 0.82 -18.49 0.36
N GLN A 228 -0.45 -18.25 0.69
CA GLN A 228 -0.97 -16.92 1.04
C GLN A 228 -0.80 -16.56 2.52
N ILE A 229 -0.72 -17.55 3.41
CA ILE A 229 -0.62 -17.35 4.86
C ILE A 229 0.82 -16.95 5.22
N LYS A 230 1.00 -15.74 5.74
CA LYS A 230 2.33 -15.18 6.06
C LYS A 230 2.63 -15.16 7.55
N PHE A 231 1.60 -15.04 8.39
CA PHE A 231 1.67 -15.12 9.85
C PHE A 231 0.27 -15.40 10.43
N GLU A 232 0.19 -15.75 11.70
CA GLU A 232 -1.08 -16.02 12.40
C GLU A 232 -1.63 -14.74 13.03
N CYS A 233 -2.95 -14.60 13.06
CA CYS A 233 -3.60 -13.41 13.58
C CYS A 233 -5.05 -13.71 13.99
N ASP A 234 -5.54 -13.04 15.03
CA ASP A 234 -6.84 -13.31 15.65
C ASP A 234 -8.01 -12.56 14.99
N HIS A 235 -7.72 -11.54 14.16
CA HIS A 235 -8.76 -10.75 13.49
C HIS A 235 -8.77 -11.01 11.98
N TYR A 236 -9.97 -11.25 11.44
CA TYR A 236 -10.21 -11.59 10.04
C TYR A 236 -11.01 -10.49 9.33
N ASP A 237 -10.40 -9.31 9.23
CA ASP A 237 -10.92 -8.24 8.39
C ASP A 237 -10.44 -8.42 6.95
N LEU A 238 -11.36 -8.49 6.00
CA LEU A 238 -11.01 -8.47 4.58
C LEU A 238 -10.73 -7.03 4.15
N GLU A 239 -9.51 -6.79 3.68
CA GLU A 239 -9.05 -5.48 3.24
C GLU A 239 -8.63 -5.54 1.78
N VAL A 240 -9.25 -4.71 0.95
CA VAL A 240 -8.95 -4.65 -0.49
C VAL A 240 -7.92 -3.56 -0.74
N ILE A 241 -6.81 -3.96 -1.35
CA ILE A 241 -5.75 -3.04 -1.80
C ILE A 241 -6.18 -2.46 -3.15
N ASP A 242 -6.52 -3.35 -4.08
CA ASP A 242 -6.97 -3.03 -5.43
C ASP A 242 -7.84 -4.17 -5.99
N TYR A 243 -8.51 -3.91 -7.10
CA TYR A 243 -9.40 -4.86 -7.78
C TYR A 243 -9.14 -4.86 -9.29
N SER A 244 -9.52 -5.96 -9.93
CA SER A 244 -9.37 -6.14 -11.38
C SER A 244 -10.15 -5.07 -12.14
N LYS A 245 -9.44 -4.29 -12.97
CA LYS A 245 -10.03 -3.27 -13.84
C LYS A 245 -9.17 -3.02 -15.08
N PRO A 246 -9.76 -2.58 -16.21
CA PRO A 246 -8.98 -2.07 -17.33
C PRO A 246 -8.05 -0.94 -16.88
N CYS A 247 -6.79 -1.00 -17.30
CA CYS A 247 -5.80 0.03 -16.99
C CYS A 247 -5.07 0.45 -18.25
N ASN A 248 -4.73 1.74 -18.32
CA ASN A 248 -3.84 2.24 -19.35
C ASN A 248 -2.42 1.78 -19.04
N LEU A 249 -1.75 1.18 -20.01
CA LEU A 249 -0.37 0.73 -19.89
C LEU A 249 0.57 1.76 -20.51
N THR A 250 1.75 1.88 -19.93
CA THR A 250 2.86 2.69 -20.48
C THR A 250 4.10 1.82 -20.58
N LEU A 251 4.95 2.13 -21.55
CA LEU A 251 6.23 1.47 -21.71
C LEU A 251 7.26 2.15 -20.80
N ASN A 252 7.82 1.39 -19.85
CA ASN A 252 8.97 1.84 -19.09
C ASN A 252 10.28 1.49 -19.83
N ARG A 253 11.38 2.11 -19.42
CA ARG A 253 12.69 1.91 -20.06
C ARG A 253 13.13 0.44 -20.07
N GLN A 254 12.84 -0.31 -19.01
CA GLN A 254 13.24 -1.71 -18.88
C GLN A 254 12.54 -2.60 -19.91
N VAL A 255 11.23 -2.42 -20.10
CA VAL A 255 10.44 -3.14 -21.09
C VAL A 255 10.89 -2.76 -22.50
N ILE A 256 11.18 -1.48 -22.76
CA ILE A 256 11.70 -1.02 -24.05
C ILE A 256 13.02 -1.72 -24.38
N THR A 257 13.97 -1.74 -23.42
CA THR A 257 15.25 -2.42 -23.60
C THR A 257 15.08 -3.91 -23.89
N LEU A 258 14.17 -4.58 -23.18
CA LEU A 258 13.87 -6.00 -23.42
C LEU A 258 13.28 -6.24 -24.82
N LEU A 259 12.31 -5.43 -25.24
CA LEU A 259 11.68 -5.58 -26.55
C LEU A 259 12.67 -5.27 -27.68
N SER A 260 13.50 -4.24 -27.52
CA SER A 260 14.59 -3.92 -28.45
C SER A 260 15.58 -5.08 -28.58
N SER A 261 16.00 -5.70 -27.45
CA SER A 261 16.89 -6.87 -27.49
C SER A 261 16.24 -8.12 -28.09
N LEU A 262 14.90 -8.19 -28.11
CA LEU A 262 14.12 -9.23 -28.78
C LEU A 262 13.83 -8.92 -30.26
N GLY A 263 14.34 -7.79 -30.79
CA GLY A 263 14.28 -7.45 -32.21
C GLY A 263 13.20 -6.45 -32.61
N VAL A 264 12.49 -5.83 -31.66
CA VAL A 264 11.58 -4.72 -31.97
C VAL A 264 12.42 -3.49 -32.35
N GLN A 265 12.19 -2.94 -33.54
CA GLN A 265 12.95 -1.80 -34.03
C GLN A 265 12.74 -0.55 -33.18
N ASP A 266 13.82 0.14 -32.82
CA ASP A 266 13.79 1.32 -31.96
C ASP A 266 12.92 2.47 -32.51
N ILE A 267 12.77 2.55 -33.84
CA ILE A 267 11.88 3.51 -34.52
C ILE A 267 10.44 3.43 -33.99
N ALA A 268 9.96 2.25 -33.62
CA ALA A 268 8.62 2.06 -33.07
C ALA A 268 8.47 2.77 -31.72
N PHE A 269 9.48 2.66 -30.84
CA PHE A 269 9.47 3.34 -29.54
C PHE A 269 9.62 4.84 -29.69
N LEU A 270 10.45 5.31 -30.63
CA LEU A 270 10.62 6.73 -30.92
C LEU A 270 9.32 7.35 -31.46
N HIS A 271 8.56 6.63 -32.31
CA HIS A 271 7.24 7.09 -32.75
C HIS A 271 6.27 7.26 -31.58
N ILE A 272 6.15 6.25 -30.70
CA ILE A 272 5.28 6.32 -29.51
C ILE A 272 5.70 7.49 -28.59
N GLN A 273 7.01 7.65 -28.36
CA GLN A 273 7.54 8.75 -27.54
C GLN A 273 7.24 10.13 -28.17
N ASN A 274 7.43 10.26 -29.47
CA ASN A 274 7.15 11.51 -30.19
C ASN A 274 5.67 11.85 -30.17
N GLU A 275 4.77 10.88 -30.32
CA GLU A 275 3.34 11.08 -30.20
C GLU A 275 2.96 11.56 -28.79
N ALA A 276 3.50 10.90 -27.76
CA ALA A 276 3.28 11.32 -26.36
C ALA A 276 3.81 12.73 -26.10
N ARG A 277 4.98 13.09 -26.65
CA ARG A 277 5.57 14.43 -26.54
C ARG A 277 4.70 15.48 -27.22
N LEU A 278 4.26 15.22 -28.45
CA LEU A 278 3.37 16.11 -29.19
C LEU A 278 2.07 16.35 -28.41
N ARG A 279 1.46 15.29 -27.86
CA ARG A 279 0.24 15.43 -27.05
C ARG A 279 0.47 16.30 -25.81
N ALA A 280 1.60 16.13 -25.11
CA ALA A 280 1.95 16.96 -23.97
C ALA A 280 2.18 18.43 -24.36
N THR A 281 2.86 18.70 -25.49
CA THR A 281 3.04 20.06 -26.00
C THR A 281 1.70 20.69 -26.41
N MET A 282 0.82 19.93 -27.05
CA MET A 282 -0.51 20.41 -27.45
C MET A 282 -1.38 20.76 -26.23
N ALA A 283 -1.24 20.03 -25.13
CA ALA A 283 -1.93 20.34 -23.88
C ALA A 283 -1.52 21.70 -23.29
N LEU A 284 -0.30 22.17 -23.51
CA LEU A 284 0.10 23.52 -23.09
C LEU A 284 -0.61 24.63 -23.90
N LEU A 285 -1.08 24.31 -25.09
CA LEU A 285 -1.69 25.26 -26.03
C LEU A 285 -3.21 25.13 -26.12
N LYS A 286 -3.77 23.98 -25.76
CA LYS A 286 -5.21 23.67 -25.91
C LYS A 286 -5.77 23.12 -24.60
N CYS A 287 -6.73 23.85 -24.02
CA CYS A 287 -7.42 23.47 -22.77
C CYS A 287 -8.03 22.07 -22.85
N ARG A 288 -8.61 21.68 -23.99
CA ARG A 288 -9.21 20.34 -24.17
C ARG A 288 -8.19 19.21 -24.02
N GLU A 289 -6.98 19.38 -24.56
CA GLU A 289 -5.91 18.39 -24.43
C GLU A 289 -5.32 18.40 -23.02
N ALA A 290 -5.25 19.58 -22.37
CA ALA A 290 -4.87 19.69 -20.96
C ALA A 290 -5.84 18.93 -20.06
N ILE A 291 -7.14 19.13 -20.23
CA ILE A 291 -8.19 18.44 -19.49
C ILE A 291 -8.09 16.93 -19.71
N SER A 292 -7.96 16.47 -20.96
CA SER A 292 -7.77 15.04 -21.26
C SER A 292 -6.54 14.40 -20.59
N LEU A 293 -5.46 15.16 -20.39
CA LEU A 293 -4.29 14.70 -19.64
C LEU A 293 -4.51 14.76 -18.12
N LEU A 294 -5.17 15.81 -17.62
CA LEU A 294 -5.44 16.03 -16.20
C LEU A 294 -6.52 15.12 -15.64
N ASP A 295 -7.52 14.72 -16.43
CA ASP A 295 -8.55 13.75 -16.02
C ASP A 295 -7.96 12.36 -15.72
N LYS A 296 -6.74 12.07 -16.21
CA LYS A 296 -5.99 10.88 -15.82
C LYS A 296 -5.47 10.97 -14.37
N VAL A 297 -5.37 12.18 -13.82
CA VAL A 297 -5.00 12.49 -12.44
C VAL A 297 -6.30 12.54 -11.63
N ARG A 298 -6.77 11.38 -11.16
CA ARG A 298 -8.08 11.14 -10.49
C ARG A 298 -8.35 11.93 -9.19
N PHE A 299 -7.55 12.94 -8.86
CA PHE A 299 -7.67 13.69 -7.61
C PHE A 299 -8.67 14.84 -7.70
N PHE A 300 -8.97 15.35 -8.89
CA PHE A 300 -9.88 16.49 -9.08
C PHE A 300 -10.77 16.30 -10.30
N GLU A 301 -12.01 16.77 -10.24
CA GLU A 301 -12.94 16.84 -11.37
C GLU A 301 -12.64 18.10 -12.21
N PHE A 302 -11.57 18.04 -12.99
CA PHE A 302 -11.07 19.20 -13.75
C PHE A 302 -12.07 19.73 -14.77
N GLU A 303 -12.94 18.88 -15.33
CA GLU A 303 -14.04 19.33 -16.20
C GLU A 303 -15.02 20.27 -15.49
N LYS A 304 -15.40 19.98 -14.23
CA LYS A 304 -16.31 20.85 -13.47
C LYS A 304 -15.64 22.18 -13.12
N ILE A 305 -14.35 22.14 -12.80
CA ILE A 305 -13.53 23.34 -12.51
C ILE A 305 -13.41 24.22 -13.76
N SER A 306 -13.22 23.63 -14.93
CA SER A 306 -13.11 24.37 -16.19
C SER A 306 -14.41 25.04 -16.63
N ASN A 307 -15.58 24.47 -16.27
CA ASN A 307 -16.89 24.98 -16.65
C ASN A 307 -17.47 26.01 -15.64
N SER A 308 -16.78 26.23 -14.52
CA SER A 308 -17.19 27.18 -13.47
C SER A 308 -16.57 28.58 -13.61
N GLY A 309 -15.88 28.84 -14.73
CA GLY A 309 -15.25 30.13 -15.06
C GLY A 309 -15.99 30.90 -16.13
#